data_AF-A0A662WC35-F1
#
_entry.id   AF-A0A662WC35-F1
#
_cell.length_a   1.000
_cell.length_b   1.000
_cell.length_c   1.000
_cell.angle_alpha   90.00
_cell.angle_beta   90.00
_cell.angle_gamma   90.00
#
_symmetry.space_group_name_H-M   'P 1'
#
loop_
_entity.id
_entity.type
_entity.pdbx_description
1 polymer ?
#
loop_
_entity_poly.entity_id
_entity_poly.type
_entity_poly.pdbx_seq_one_letter_code
_entity_poly.pdbx_strand_id
1 'polypeptide(L)'
;MKVAWDASHGEFTIEDYYYFSKLKKFAQDEGVEIEEVKNFSKLAEYDIIVFNYPEIRFRRWEISRIRLWLRKGKRIILTAYYANIDGVAENVNRILRSVSSMKVNYDVIKDEFNNYGDEMFPLAYHNGLNLVMPCSASVSGGNPIVTGKGVFGAKENSLICLGTCVFWDNYSIELADNRDFSLSLLRGEV
;
A
#
# COMPACT_ATOMS: atom_id res chain seq x y z
N MET A 1 -18.57 -0.49 4.52
CA MET A 1 -17.34 0.27 4.20
C MET A 1 -16.94 -0.12 2.80
N LYS A 2 -16.75 0.85 1.92
CA LYS A 2 -16.43 0.58 0.52
C LYS A 2 -14.98 0.92 0.23
N VAL A 3 -14.26 -0.02 -0.37
CA VAL A 3 -12.87 0.17 -0.77
C VAL A 3 -12.82 0.38 -2.28
N ALA A 4 -12.24 1.48 -2.73
CA ALA A 4 -11.86 1.66 -4.12
C ALA A 4 -10.42 1.19 -4.32
N TRP A 5 -10.21 0.39 -5.35
CA TRP A 5 -8.90 0.09 -5.91
C TRP A 5 -8.71 0.92 -7.18
N ASP A 6 -7.78 1.88 -7.17
CA ASP A 6 -7.53 2.69 -8.35
C ASP A 6 -6.99 1.82 -9.50
N ALA A 7 -7.48 2.09 -10.71
CA ALA A 7 -7.01 1.50 -11.95
C ALA A 7 -6.82 2.57 -13.04
N SER A 8 -6.68 3.84 -12.63
CA SER A 8 -6.52 4.98 -13.53
C SER A 8 -5.07 5.42 -13.74
N HIS A 9 -4.11 4.86 -13.00
CA HIS A 9 -2.68 5.18 -13.09
C HIS A 9 -1.78 3.96 -13.35
N GLY A 10 -2.28 2.93 -14.04
CA GLY A 10 -1.46 1.77 -14.42
C GLY A 10 -1.11 0.87 -13.24
N GLU A 11 -1.98 0.82 -12.24
CA GLU A 11 -1.87 -0.04 -11.06
C GLU A 11 -1.93 -1.51 -11.44
N PHE A 12 -1.27 -2.36 -10.63
CA PHE A 12 -1.70 -3.75 -10.57
C PHE A 12 -3.09 -3.80 -9.94
N THR A 13 -4.07 -4.26 -10.71
CA THR A 13 -5.48 -4.12 -10.34
C THR A 13 -5.96 -5.30 -9.49
N ILE A 14 -6.94 -5.06 -8.62
CA ILE A 14 -7.53 -6.11 -7.78
C ILE A 14 -8.20 -7.23 -8.60
N GLU A 15 -8.55 -6.96 -9.86
CA GLU A 15 -9.11 -7.96 -10.79
C GLU A 15 -8.03 -8.82 -11.47
N ASP A 16 -6.74 -8.50 -11.31
CA ASP A 16 -5.67 -9.36 -11.81
C ASP A 16 -5.67 -10.68 -11.02
N TYR A 17 -6.17 -11.73 -11.68
CA TYR A 17 -6.30 -13.04 -11.06
C TYR A 17 -4.96 -13.63 -10.63
N TYR A 18 -3.88 -13.35 -11.38
CA TYR A 18 -2.56 -13.91 -11.11
C TYR A 18 -1.96 -13.28 -9.85
N TYR A 19 -2.21 -11.99 -9.62
CA TYR A 19 -1.65 -11.28 -8.48
C TYR A 19 -2.58 -11.20 -7.26
N PHE A 20 -3.90 -11.03 -7.39
CA PHE A 20 -4.74 -10.63 -6.24
C PHE A 20 -6.04 -11.41 -6.05
N SER A 21 -6.25 -12.52 -6.77
CA SER A 21 -7.46 -13.34 -6.59
C SER A 21 -7.68 -13.83 -5.15
N LYS A 22 -6.61 -14.14 -4.41
CA LYS A 22 -6.70 -14.53 -2.99
C LYS A 22 -7.10 -13.35 -2.10
N LEU A 23 -6.45 -12.20 -2.25
CA LEU A 23 -6.79 -10.99 -1.48
C LEU A 23 -8.26 -10.62 -1.68
N LYS A 24 -8.72 -10.59 -2.93
CA LYS A 24 -10.12 -10.31 -3.27
C LYS A 24 -11.07 -11.30 -2.61
N LYS A 25 -10.77 -12.60 -2.69
CA LYS A 25 -11.58 -13.65 -2.06
C LYS A 25 -11.63 -13.48 -0.54
N PHE A 26 -10.49 -13.30 0.12
CA PHE A 26 -10.44 -13.12 1.57
C PHE A 26 -11.20 -11.88 2.02
N ALA A 27 -11.07 -10.77 1.29
CA ALA A 27 -11.83 -9.55 1.57
C ALA A 27 -13.35 -9.80 1.44
N GLN A 28 -13.78 -10.48 0.37
CA GLN A 28 -15.18 -10.82 0.17
C GLN A 28 -15.74 -11.74 1.26
N ASP A 29 -14.98 -12.77 1.67
CA ASP A 29 -15.35 -13.70 2.74
C ASP A 29 -15.54 -12.96 4.09
N GLU A 30 -14.85 -11.84 4.29
CA GLU A 30 -14.91 -10.96 5.47
C GLU A 30 -15.89 -9.78 5.29
N GLY A 31 -16.68 -9.75 4.21
CA GLY A 31 -17.66 -8.71 3.95
C GLY A 31 -17.08 -7.35 3.54
N VAL A 32 -15.82 -7.30 3.10
CA VAL A 32 -15.17 -6.11 2.56
C VAL A 32 -15.39 -6.07 1.04
N GLU A 33 -16.18 -5.10 0.58
CA GLU A 33 -16.42 -4.86 -0.84
C GLU A 33 -15.30 -3.98 -1.42
N ILE A 34 -14.49 -4.58 -2.31
CA ILE A 34 -13.45 -3.88 -3.08
C ILE A 34 -13.93 -3.74 -4.53
N GLU A 35 -13.93 -2.52 -5.05
CA GLU A 35 -14.27 -2.22 -6.43
C GLU A 35 -13.06 -1.66 -7.18
N GLU A 36 -12.76 -2.23 -8.36
CA GLU A 36 -11.81 -1.64 -9.29
C GLU A 36 -12.41 -0.38 -9.95
N VAL A 37 -11.76 0.77 -9.80
CA VAL A 37 -12.26 2.07 -10.26
C VAL A 37 -11.32 2.68 -11.29
N LYS A 38 -11.75 2.68 -12.55
CA LYS A 38 -10.97 3.24 -13.69
C LYS A 38 -11.08 4.76 -13.85
N ASN A 39 -12.03 5.39 -13.17
CA ASN A 39 -12.22 6.84 -13.22
C ASN A 39 -11.82 7.46 -11.88
N PHE A 40 -10.68 8.13 -11.86
CA PHE A 40 -10.15 8.80 -10.68
C PHE A 40 -11.18 9.67 -9.93
N SER A 41 -12.09 10.34 -10.62
CA SER A 41 -13.08 11.20 -9.97
C SER A 41 -14.10 10.41 -9.14
N LYS A 42 -14.40 9.16 -9.52
CA LYS A 42 -15.31 8.27 -8.78
C LYS A 42 -14.72 7.76 -7.47
N LEU A 43 -13.40 7.77 -7.31
CA LEU A 43 -12.74 7.39 -6.04
C LEU A 43 -13.27 8.22 -4.85
N ALA A 44 -13.79 9.43 -5.12
CA ALA A 44 -14.41 10.28 -4.10
C ALA A 44 -15.65 9.67 -3.40
N GLU A 45 -16.23 8.61 -3.94
CA GLU A 45 -17.44 7.96 -3.40
C GLU A 45 -17.11 6.92 -2.31
N TYR A 46 -15.83 6.55 -2.15
CA TYR A 46 -15.40 5.41 -1.31
C TYR A 46 -14.74 5.86 -0.01
N ASP A 47 -14.81 5.05 1.03
CA ASP A 47 -14.28 5.37 2.36
C ASP A 47 -12.75 5.22 2.40
N ILE A 48 -12.28 4.16 1.74
CA ILE A 48 -10.87 3.79 1.62
C ILE A 48 -10.50 3.76 0.14
N ILE A 49 -9.37 4.36 -0.21
CA ILE A 49 -8.85 4.40 -1.58
C ILE A 49 -7.44 3.80 -1.58
N VAL A 50 -7.24 2.78 -2.40
CA VAL A 50 -5.96 2.11 -2.59
C VAL A 50 -5.36 2.55 -3.92
N PHE A 51 -4.15 3.11 -3.88
CA PHE A 51 -3.30 3.29 -5.06
C PHE A 51 -2.19 2.25 -4.97
N ASN A 52 -2.41 1.11 -5.63
CA ASN A 52 -1.49 -0.02 -5.58
C ASN A 52 -0.51 0.03 -6.76
N TYR A 53 0.76 0.38 -6.51
CA TYR A 53 1.78 0.47 -7.56
C TYR A 53 1.42 1.43 -8.72
N PRO A 54 1.19 2.73 -8.48
CA PRO A 54 0.82 3.66 -9.55
C PRO A 54 2.01 4.01 -10.47
N GLU A 55 2.02 3.45 -11.68
CA GLU A 55 3.05 3.67 -12.71
C GLU A 55 2.90 5.02 -13.43
N ILE A 56 1.69 5.54 -13.51
CA ILE A 56 1.40 6.79 -14.23
C ILE A 56 1.43 7.97 -13.27
N ARG A 57 2.07 9.04 -13.76
CA ARG A 57 2.22 10.29 -13.02
C ARG A 57 0.89 11.01 -12.75
N PHE A 58 0.57 11.21 -11.47
CA PHE A 58 -0.56 12.05 -11.04
C PHE A 58 -0.44 13.52 -11.48
N ARG A 59 -1.54 14.06 -11.98
CA ARG A 59 -1.74 15.47 -12.32
C ARG A 59 -1.91 16.31 -11.05
N ARG A 60 -1.65 17.61 -11.16
CA ARG A 60 -1.75 18.54 -10.00
C ARG A 60 -3.16 18.59 -9.40
N TRP A 61 -4.19 18.48 -10.24
CA TRP A 61 -5.58 18.50 -9.77
C TRP A 61 -5.96 17.20 -9.06
N GLU A 62 -5.40 16.04 -9.46
CA GLU A 62 -5.59 14.74 -8.79
C GLU A 62 -4.98 14.77 -7.39
N ILE A 63 -3.74 15.26 -7.26
CA ILE A 63 -3.09 15.47 -5.97
C ILE A 63 -3.90 16.43 -5.08
N SER A 64 -4.48 17.48 -5.67
CA SER A 64 -5.35 18.41 -4.94
C SER A 64 -6.64 17.74 -4.44
N ARG A 65 -7.20 16.79 -5.22
CA ARG A 65 -8.35 15.99 -4.81
C ARG A 65 -7.99 15.01 -3.69
N ILE A 66 -6.85 14.31 -3.79
CA ILE A 66 -6.31 13.45 -2.73
C ILE A 66 -6.18 14.22 -1.41
N ARG A 67 -5.59 15.42 -1.45
CA ARG A 67 -5.51 16.29 -0.27
C ARG A 67 -6.88 16.62 0.32
N LEU A 68 -7.86 16.92 -0.53
CA LEU A 68 -9.24 17.20 -0.10
C LEU A 68 -9.91 15.96 0.51
N TRP A 69 -9.69 14.78 -0.05
CA TRP A 69 -10.23 13.51 0.46
C TRP A 69 -9.69 13.18 1.86
N LEU A 70 -8.38 13.31 2.07
CA LEU A 70 -7.76 13.16 3.39
C LEU A 70 -8.36 14.12 4.42
N ARG A 71 -8.55 15.40 4.04
CA ARG A 71 -9.21 16.40 4.92
C ARG A 71 -10.67 16.08 5.25
N LYS A 72 -11.35 15.32 4.38
CA LYS A 72 -12.72 14.82 4.61
C LYS A 72 -12.76 13.52 5.41
N GLY A 73 -11.61 13.06 5.92
CA GLY A 73 -11.51 11.85 6.74
C GLY A 73 -11.43 10.55 5.94
N LYS A 74 -11.39 10.60 4.60
CA LYS A 74 -11.17 9.39 3.79
C LYS A 74 -9.78 8.83 4.05
N ARG A 75 -9.68 7.50 3.98
CA ARG A 75 -8.41 6.80 4.12
C ARG A 75 -7.78 6.55 2.77
N ILE A 76 -6.47 6.74 2.69
CA ILE A 76 -5.70 6.48 1.48
C ILE A 76 -4.55 5.55 1.82
N ILE A 77 -4.39 4.52 1.02
CA ILE A 77 -3.28 3.57 1.10
C ILE A 77 -2.46 3.71 -0.18
N LEU A 78 -1.18 4.04 -0.03
CA LEU A 78 -0.22 4.11 -1.12
C LEU A 78 0.76 2.95 -0.96
N THR A 79 0.93 2.15 -2.00
CA THR A 79 2.00 1.14 -2.05
C THR A 79 3.00 1.49 -3.15
N ALA A 80 4.26 1.17 -2.90
CA ALA A 80 5.36 1.37 -3.84
C ALA A 80 6.11 0.05 -4.07
N TYR A 81 7.34 0.14 -4.56
CA TYR A 81 8.24 -1.00 -4.73
C TYR A 81 9.69 -0.53 -4.65
N TYR A 82 10.61 -1.45 -4.36
CA TYR A 82 12.02 -1.13 -4.15
C TYR A 82 12.69 -0.45 -5.36
N ALA A 83 13.78 0.28 -5.07
CA ALA A 83 14.71 0.90 -6.03
C ALA A 83 14.13 1.90 -7.04
N ASN A 84 12.80 2.08 -7.13
CA ASN A 84 12.15 3.04 -8.01
C ASN A 84 12.53 2.86 -9.50
N ILE A 85 12.77 1.63 -9.95
CA ILE A 85 13.19 1.33 -11.33
C ILE A 85 12.16 1.86 -12.33
N ASP A 86 10.87 1.64 -12.04
CA ASP A 86 9.75 2.01 -12.91
C ASP A 86 9.12 3.37 -12.53
N GLY A 87 9.74 4.14 -11.64
CA GLY A 87 9.27 5.48 -11.25
C GLY A 87 8.08 5.50 -10.28
N VAL A 88 7.58 4.34 -9.84
CA VAL A 88 6.43 4.22 -8.92
C VAL A 88 6.66 4.96 -7.60
N ALA A 89 7.82 4.79 -6.97
CA ALA A 89 8.10 5.47 -5.70
C ALA A 89 8.17 7.00 -5.89
N GLU A 90 8.64 7.50 -7.03
CA GLU A 90 8.57 8.94 -7.36
C GLU A 90 7.12 9.40 -7.57
N ASN A 91 6.27 8.61 -8.25
CA ASN A 91 4.85 8.93 -8.40
C ASN A 91 4.14 9.02 -7.05
N VAL A 92 4.39 8.05 -6.16
CA VAL A 92 3.92 8.06 -4.77
C VAL A 92 4.46 9.28 -4.02
N ASN A 93 5.76 9.57 -4.10
CA ASN A 93 6.38 10.71 -3.44
C ASN A 93 5.82 12.07 -3.91
N ARG A 94 5.35 12.19 -5.16
CA ARG A 94 4.69 13.41 -5.64
C ARG A 94 3.38 13.69 -4.89
N ILE A 95 2.64 12.64 -4.54
CA ILE A 95 1.48 12.76 -3.64
C ILE A 95 1.99 13.12 -2.24
N LEU A 96 2.88 12.31 -1.67
CA LEU A 96 3.33 12.45 -0.28
C LEU A 96 3.89 13.85 0.04
N ARG A 97 4.76 14.40 -0.81
CA ARG A 97 5.33 15.76 -0.65
C ARG A 97 4.26 16.85 -0.58
N SER A 98 3.05 16.58 -1.07
CA SER A 98 1.95 17.53 -1.10
C SER A 98 1.02 17.39 0.11
N VAL A 99 1.07 16.28 0.87
CA VAL A 99 0.04 15.94 1.87
C VAL A 99 0.57 15.36 3.19
N SER A 100 1.86 15.05 3.29
CA SER A 100 2.46 14.42 4.48
C SER A 100 3.97 14.70 4.58
N SER A 101 4.55 14.34 5.72
CA SER A 101 6.01 14.29 5.92
C SER A 101 6.66 13.01 5.40
N MET A 102 5.88 12.00 5.02
CA MET A 102 6.37 10.69 4.59
C MET A 102 7.09 10.75 3.24
N LYS A 103 8.00 9.80 3.02
CA LYS A 103 8.72 9.60 1.76
C LYS A 103 9.12 8.13 1.58
N VAL A 104 8.85 7.57 0.41
CA VAL A 104 9.43 6.29 -0.04
C VAL A 104 10.84 6.55 -0.55
N ASN A 105 11.83 5.86 0.01
CA ASN A 105 13.22 5.96 -0.42
C ASN A 105 13.47 5.10 -1.66
N TYR A 106 14.52 5.41 -2.43
CA TYR A 106 14.88 4.65 -3.64
C TYR A 106 15.92 3.59 -3.30
N ASP A 107 15.65 2.84 -2.26
CA ASP A 107 16.49 1.80 -1.70
C ASP A 107 15.77 0.45 -1.73
N VAL A 108 16.41 -0.55 -1.12
CA VAL A 108 15.86 -1.87 -0.88
C VAL A 108 16.22 -2.28 0.54
N ILE A 109 15.22 -2.77 1.28
CA ILE A 109 15.46 -3.41 2.57
C ILE A 109 15.74 -4.89 2.30
N LYS A 110 16.97 -5.31 2.62
CA LYS A 110 17.41 -6.70 2.62
C LYS A 110 17.76 -7.13 4.02
N ASP A 111 17.34 -8.32 4.46
CA ASP A 111 17.72 -8.88 5.75
C ASP A 111 18.27 -10.30 5.60
N GLU A 112 19.58 -10.48 5.79
CA GLU A 112 20.25 -11.78 5.68
C GLU A 112 19.88 -12.76 6.82
N PHE A 113 19.35 -12.25 7.93
CA PHE A 113 19.13 -13.03 9.16
C PHE A 113 17.65 -13.19 9.52
N ASN A 114 16.85 -12.14 9.40
CA ASN A 114 15.42 -12.16 9.72
C ASN A 114 14.60 -12.04 8.44
N ASN A 115 14.48 -13.15 7.72
CA ASN A 115 13.75 -13.22 6.45
C ASN A 115 12.97 -14.53 6.31
N TYR A 116 12.14 -14.58 5.27
CA TYR A 116 11.42 -15.78 4.87
C TYR A 116 12.15 -16.53 3.75
N GLY A 117 13.28 -17.15 4.09
CA GLY A 117 14.07 -18.00 3.18
C GLY A 117 14.85 -17.27 2.07
N ASP A 118 14.68 -15.96 1.92
CA ASP A 118 15.35 -15.10 0.96
C ASP A 118 15.53 -13.70 1.57
N GLU A 119 16.73 -13.11 1.47
CA GLU A 119 17.03 -11.78 2.02
C GLU A 119 16.12 -10.66 1.51
N MET A 120 15.48 -10.85 0.34
CA MET A 120 14.50 -9.94 -0.26
C MET A 120 13.10 -10.08 0.35
N PHE A 121 12.89 -11.03 1.25
CA PHE A 121 11.64 -11.31 1.97
C PHE A 121 11.82 -11.06 3.48
N PRO A 122 12.23 -9.85 3.90
CA PRO A 122 12.51 -9.56 5.30
C PRO A 122 11.25 -9.66 6.15
N LEU A 123 11.44 -10.11 7.39
CA LEU A 123 10.41 -10.12 8.42
C LEU A 123 10.23 -8.73 9.01
N ALA A 124 8.98 -8.35 9.25
CA ALA A 124 8.60 -7.10 9.88
C ALA A 124 7.46 -7.32 10.88
N TYR A 125 7.09 -6.28 11.61
CA TYR A 125 6.13 -6.36 12.69
C TYR A 125 5.14 -5.19 12.67
N HIS A 126 3.88 -5.48 13.00
CA HIS A 126 2.82 -4.50 13.22
C HIS A 126 1.87 -4.99 14.32
N ASN A 127 1.78 -4.30 15.46
CA ASN A 127 0.73 -4.54 16.49
C ASN A 127 0.47 -6.02 16.85
N GLY A 128 1.53 -6.81 17.02
CA GLY A 128 1.43 -8.23 17.37
C GLY A 128 1.52 -9.17 16.17
N LEU A 129 1.37 -8.65 14.95
CA LEU A 129 1.44 -9.40 13.70
C LEU A 129 2.88 -9.48 13.20
N ASN A 130 3.30 -10.67 12.80
CA ASN A 130 4.54 -10.91 12.08
C ASN A 130 4.24 -10.88 10.58
N LEU A 131 4.96 -10.06 9.85
CA LEU A 131 4.73 -9.80 8.43
C LEU A 131 5.95 -10.23 7.63
N VAL A 132 5.72 -10.65 6.38
CA VAL A 132 6.77 -10.76 5.37
C VAL A 132 6.58 -9.60 4.42
N MET A 133 7.61 -8.78 4.20
CA MET A 133 7.52 -7.54 3.41
C MET A 133 8.46 -7.59 2.20
N PRO A 134 8.13 -8.36 1.15
CA PRO A 134 9.05 -8.63 0.06
C PRO A 134 9.36 -7.38 -0.75
N CYS A 135 10.58 -7.28 -1.28
CA CYS A 135 10.94 -6.31 -2.30
C CYS A 135 10.56 -4.86 -1.91
N SER A 136 10.84 -4.52 -0.65
CA SER A 136 10.39 -3.25 -0.06
C SER A 136 11.46 -2.16 -0.15
N ALA A 137 11.02 -0.95 -0.51
CA ALA A 137 11.72 0.28 -0.17
C ALA A 137 11.50 0.66 1.30
N SER A 138 12.42 1.43 1.88
CA SER A 138 12.20 2.04 3.20
C SER A 138 11.33 3.29 3.12
N VAL A 139 10.47 3.49 4.12
CA VAL A 139 9.64 4.69 4.26
C VAL A 139 10.17 5.56 5.40
N SER A 140 10.48 6.82 5.12
CA SER A 140 10.90 7.81 6.10
C SER A 140 9.77 8.82 6.39
N GLY A 141 9.81 9.49 7.54
CA GLY A 141 8.77 10.42 7.99
C GLY A 141 7.49 9.72 8.47
N GLY A 142 6.50 10.51 8.90
CA GLY A 142 5.27 10.00 9.53
C GLY A 142 5.52 9.18 10.81
N ASN A 143 4.49 8.45 11.24
CA ASN A 143 4.58 7.49 12.34
C ASN A 143 4.82 6.09 11.76
N PRO A 144 5.96 5.43 12.05
CA PRO A 144 6.20 4.05 11.60
C PRO A 144 5.11 3.10 12.10
N ILE A 145 4.57 2.27 11.20
CA ILE A 145 3.55 1.26 11.54
C ILE A 145 3.99 -0.17 11.20
N VAL A 146 4.90 -0.34 10.25
CA VAL A 146 5.50 -1.65 9.92
C VAL A 146 7.01 -1.53 10.03
N THR A 147 7.60 -2.23 10.99
CA THR A 147 9.02 -2.09 11.33
C THR A 147 9.73 -3.43 11.43
N GLY A 148 11.00 -3.48 11.05
CA GLY A 148 11.91 -4.61 11.21
C GLY A 148 13.34 -4.08 11.13
N LYS A 149 14.18 -4.63 10.24
CA LYS A 149 15.49 -4.03 9.92
C LYS A 149 15.43 -2.60 9.39
N GLY A 150 14.27 -2.19 8.89
CA GLY A 150 13.94 -0.81 8.52
C GLY A 150 12.47 -0.49 8.77
N VAL A 151 12.03 0.67 8.28
CA VAL A 151 10.62 1.06 8.28
C VAL A 151 10.04 0.71 6.92
N PHE A 152 9.15 -0.28 6.88
CA PHE A 152 8.49 -0.76 5.68
C PHE A 152 7.20 -0.01 5.38
N GLY A 153 6.63 0.63 6.40
CA GLY A 153 5.39 1.35 6.28
C GLY A 153 5.21 2.39 7.37
N ALA A 154 4.63 3.52 7.01
CA ALA A 154 4.33 4.62 7.91
C ALA A 154 2.91 5.15 7.68
N LYS A 155 2.40 5.86 8.69
CA LYS A 155 1.07 6.49 8.70
C LYS A 155 1.17 7.94 9.16
N GLU A 156 0.37 8.80 8.52
CA GLU A 156 0.14 10.16 8.97
C GLU A 156 -1.33 10.51 8.75
N ASN A 157 -2.08 10.79 9.83
CA ASN A 157 -3.54 10.93 9.78
C ASN A 157 -4.22 9.70 9.14
N SER A 158 -5.05 9.89 8.12
CA SER A 158 -5.71 8.83 7.36
C SER A 158 -4.92 8.37 6.12
N LEU A 159 -3.65 8.76 5.99
CA LEU A 159 -2.76 8.34 4.91
C LEU A 159 -1.80 7.26 5.41
N ILE A 160 -1.76 6.13 4.71
CA ILE A 160 -0.81 5.03 4.93
C ILE A 160 0.06 4.90 3.69
N CYS A 161 1.36 4.73 3.89
CA CYS A 161 2.31 4.44 2.83
C CYS A 161 3.13 3.20 3.17
N LEU A 162 3.18 2.25 2.24
CA LEU A 162 3.97 1.01 2.33
C LEU A 162 5.01 0.97 1.21
N GLY A 163 6.21 0.52 1.53
CA GLY A 163 7.34 0.41 0.61
C GLY A 163 7.24 -0.73 -0.41
N THR A 164 6.21 -1.57 -0.31
CA THR A 164 5.96 -2.68 -1.22
C THR A 164 4.47 -2.84 -1.51
N CYS A 165 4.14 -3.25 -2.73
CA CYS A 165 2.83 -3.61 -3.21
C CYS A 165 2.59 -5.12 -3.26
N VAL A 166 3.61 -5.94 -2.98
CA VAL A 166 3.54 -7.40 -3.17
C VAL A 166 3.31 -8.18 -1.88
N PHE A 167 3.31 -7.55 -0.70
CA PHE A 167 3.03 -8.24 0.58
C PHE A 167 1.64 -8.90 0.63
N TRP A 168 0.69 -8.38 -0.17
CA TRP A 168 -0.68 -8.88 -0.28
C TRP A 168 -0.99 -9.56 -1.63
N ASP A 169 0.04 -9.86 -2.42
CA ASP A 169 -0.15 -10.66 -3.64
C ASP A 169 -0.43 -12.13 -3.32
N ASN A 170 -0.81 -12.90 -4.33
CA ASN A 170 -1.24 -14.29 -4.18
C ASN A 170 -0.16 -15.21 -3.58
N TYR A 171 1.11 -14.84 -3.69
CA TYR A 171 2.21 -15.57 -3.07
C TYR A 171 2.35 -15.16 -1.60
N SER A 172 2.46 -13.86 -1.35
CA SER A 172 2.86 -13.29 -0.06
C SER A 172 1.71 -13.18 0.94
N ILE A 173 0.47 -13.14 0.48
CA ILE A 173 -0.72 -13.00 1.34
C ILE A 173 -0.87 -14.14 2.34
N GLU A 174 -0.36 -15.34 2.02
CA GLU A 174 -0.41 -16.52 2.89
C GLU A 174 0.83 -16.68 3.77
N LEU A 175 1.79 -15.75 3.68
CA LEU A 175 3.00 -15.77 4.50
C LEU A 175 2.77 -15.04 5.81
N ALA A 176 3.12 -15.70 6.91
CA ALA A 176 2.95 -15.18 8.27
C ALA A 176 1.53 -14.58 8.47
N ASP A 177 1.43 -13.37 9.00
CA ASP A 177 0.15 -12.69 9.29
C ASP A 177 -0.24 -11.67 8.20
N ASN A 178 0.32 -11.79 6.98
CA ASN A 178 0.06 -10.83 5.89
C ASN A 178 -1.40 -10.73 5.51
N ARG A 179 -2.15 -11.84 5.55
CA ARG A 179 -3.61 -11.85 5.33
C ARG A 179 -4.32 -10.94 6.34
N ASP A 180 -4.07 -11.13 7.63
CA ASP A 180 -4.77 -10.41 8.69
C ASP A 180 -4.42 -8.92 8.67
N PHE A 181 -3.15 -8.59 8.39
CA PHE A 181 -2.73 -7.21 8.18
C PHE A 181 -3.38 -6.56 6.96
N SER A 182 -3.45 -7.27 5.83
CA SER A 182 -4.10 -6.79 4.61
C SER A 182 -5.58 -6.51 4.83
N LEU A 183 -6.28 -7.41 5.51
CA LEU A 183 -7.68 -7.23 5.86
C LEU A 183 -7.87 -6.05 6.83
N SER A 184 -6.98 -5.90 7.82
CA SER A 184 -7.01 -4.75 8.76
C SER A 184 -6.83 -3.41 8.03
N LEU A 185 -5.95 -3.35 7.03
CA LEU A 185 -5.79 -2.17 6.17
C LEU A 185 -7.09 -1.84 5.42
N LEU A 186 -7.67 -2.85 4.76
CA LEU A 186 -8.89 -2.74 3.95
C LEU A 186 -10.15 -2.50 4.80
N ARG A 187 -10.11 -2.83 6.10
CA ARG A 187 -11.14 -2.49 7.09
C ARG A 187 -10.92 -1.15 7.78
N GLY A 188 -9.86 -0.43 7.44
CA GLY A 188 -9.60 0.85 8.07
C GLY A 188 -9.25 0.74 9.57
N GLU A 189 -8.64 -0.36 10.00
CA GLU A 189 -8.29 -0.63 11.40
C GLU A 189 -6.86 -0.19 11.75
N VAL A 190 -6.01 0.01 10.75
CA VAL A 190 -4.60 0.43 10.89
C VAL A 190 -4.43 1.94 11.05
#